data_AF-A0A0K2ZRX5-F1
#
_entry.id   AF-A0A0K2ZRX5-F1
#
_cell.length_a   1.000
_cell.length_b   1.000
_cell.length_c   1.000
_cell.angle_alpha   90.00
_cell.angle_beta   90.00
_cell.angle_gamma   90.00
#
_symmetry.space_group_name_H-M   'P 1'
#
loop_
_entity.id
_entity.type
_entity.pdbx_description
1 polymer ?
#
loop_
_entity_poly.entity_id
_entity_poly.type
_entity_poly.pdbx_seq_one_letter_code
_entity_poly.pdbx_strand_id
1 'polypeptide(L)'
;MSANDNWYIEHFQPTGSAIGYRITGKLDEVQSPFQKIEIYDTTDWGKLMVIDGAVMLTTRDNFFYHEMISHPALFTHAAPKRVVIIGGGDCGTLREVLKHPGVESATQCDIDEQVTRMAEKYFPELCESNADPRAELLFDDGIAYMANCPAGSVDIVIVDSTDPVGPAEGLFNKAFYASCFKALKDDGILVQQSESPLALLDLIKEMRAEMGKAGFASFHTVPFPQPCYPTGWWSVTLARKSGGFDFREADAAAKPFVTRYYSAHLHTGTQVLPPFVAEALGG
;
A
#
# COMPACT_ATOMS: atom_id res chain seq x y z
N MET A 1 22.92 -36.40 -6.05
CA MET A 1 22.17 -35.49 -5.15
C MET A 1 22.58 -34.09 -5.57
N SER A 2 21.77 -33.41 -6.39
CA SER A 2 22.14 -32.14 -7.01
C SER A 2 22.15 -30.99 -5.99
N ALA A 3 23.06 -30.04 -6.21
CA ALA A 3 23.39 -28.94 -5.34
C ALA A 3 22.19 -28.05 -4.98
N ASN A 4 21.98 -27.87 -3.67
CA ASN A 4 21.26 -26.78 -2.97
C ASN A 4 20.02 -26.19 -3.66
N ASP A 5 18.85 -26.73 -3.32
CA ASP A 5 17.55 -26.04 -3.38
C ASP A 5 17.51 -24.88 -2.36
N ASN A 6 18.25 -23.80 -2.61
CA ASN A 6 18.22 -22.62 -1.77
C ASN A 6 17.02 -21.75 -2.16
N TRP A 7 15.90 -21.94 -1.46
CA TRP A 7 14.66 -21.19 -1.67
C TRP A 7 14.28 -20.44 -0.39
N TYR A 8 13.85 -19.19 -0.54
CA TYR A 8 13.04 -18.54 0.47
C TYR A 8 11.58 -18.94 0.23
N ILE A 9 10.88 -19.40 1.26
CA ILE A 9 9.49 -19.85 1.16
C ILE A 9 8.67 -19.11 2.23
N GLU A 10 7.71 -18.32 1.77
CA GLU A 10 6.69 -17.71 2.61
C GLU A 10 5.51 -18.68 2.71
N HIS A 11 5.15 -19.05 3.93
CA HIS A 11 4.01 -19.92 4.20
C HIS A 11 2.77 -19.10 4.51
N PHE A 12 1.78 -19.15 3.63
CA PHE A 12 0.52 -18.46 3.80
C PHE A 12 -0.52 -19.38 4.48
N GLN A 13 -0.48 -19.36 5.81
CA GLN A 13 -1.32 -20.20 6.68
C GLN A 13 -2.83 -20.10 6.40
N PRO A 14 -3.43 -18.92 6.14
CA PRO A 14 -4.88 -18.81 5.96
C PRO A 14 -5.47 -19.70 4.86
N THR A 15 -4.67 -20.05 3.84
CA THR A 15 -5.11 -20.90 2.73
C THR A 15 -4.36 -22.24 2.66
N GLY A 16 -3.45 -22.51 3.60
CA GLY A 16 -2.58 -23.68 3.56
C GLY A 16 -1.70 -23.72 2.30
N SER A 17 -1.31 -22.56 1.78
CA SER A 17 -0.47 -22.42 0.58
C SER A 17 0.88 -21.80 0.92
N ALA A 18 1.80 -21.79 -0.04
CA ALA A 18 3.09 -21.14 0.10
C ALA A 18 3.54 -20.59 -1.25
N ILE A 19 4.34 -19.53 -1.20
CA ILE A 19 5.03 -18.96 -2.36
C ILE A 19 6.53 -18.95 -2.09
N GLY A 20 7.33 -19.22 -3.12
CA GLY A 20 8.77 -19.38 -2.94
C GLY A 20 9.60 -18.77 -4.07
N TYR A 21 10.76 -18.25 -3.68
CA TYR A 21 11.75 -17.64 -4.58
C TYR A 21 13.09 -18.32 -4.38
N ARG A 22 13.70 -18.75 -5.48
CA ARG A 22 15.05 -19.28 -5.45
C ARG A 22 16.01 -18.13 -5.15
N ILE A 23 16.87 -18.33 -4.15
CA ILE A 23 17.79 -17.31 -3.63
C ILE A 23 19.25 -17.72 -3.86
N THR A 24 20.09 -16.74 -4.19
CA THR A 24 21.54 -16.89 -4.18
C THR A 24 22.08 -16.80 -2.75
N GLY A 25 21.43 -16.00 -1.89
CA GLY A 25 21.72 -15.90 -0.46
C GLY A 25 21.01 -14.74 0.23
N LYS A 26 21.18 -14.64 1.54
CA LYS A 26 20.77 -13.47 2.34
C LYS A 26 21.84 -12.38 2.23
N LEU A 27 21.43 -11.16 1.87
CA LEU A 27 22.30 -10.00 1.74
C LEU A 27 22.45 -9.22 3.05
N ASP A 28 21.35 -9.09 3.80
CA ASP A 28 21.32 -8.34 5.06
C ASP A 28 20.21 -8.85 5.98
N GLU A 29 20.34 -8.54 7.26
CA GLU A 29 19.34 -8.81 8.29
C GLU A 29 19.48 -7.80 9.41
N VAL A 30 18.35 -7.24 9.86
CA VAL A 30 18.26 -6.41 11.06
C VAL A 30 17.07 -6.86 11.88
N GLN A 31 17.28 -7.04 13.19
CA GLN A 31 16.20 -7.07 14.17
C GLN A 31 16.05 -5.66 14.75
N SER A 32 14.97 -4.96 14.41
CA SER A 32 14.62 -3.68 15.02
C SER A 32 13.81 -3.91 16.31
N PRO A 33 13.50 -2.86 17.09
CA PRO A 33 12.55 -2.95 18.19
C PRO A 33 11.13 -3.38 17.78
N PHE A 34 10.79 -3.30 16.49
CA PHE A 34 9.44 -3.53 15.99
C PHE A 34 9.30 -4.87 15.27
N GLN A 35 10.28 -5.23 14.42
CA GLN A 35 10.18 -6.35 13.49
C GLN A 35 11.55 -6.81 13.01
N LYS A 36 11.60 -8.00 12.41
CA LYS A 36 12.78 -8.54 11.74
C LYS A 36 12.72 -8.21 10.25
N ILE A 37 13.73 -7.53 9.74
CA ILE A 37 13.85 -7.13 8.33
C ILE A 37 15.00 -7.92 7.69
N GLU A 38 14.70 -8.63 6.60
CA GLU A 38 15.65 -9.45 5.89
C GLU A 38 15.68 -9.08 4.40
N ILE A 39 16.89 -9.05 3.84
CA ILE A 39 17.10 -8.79 2.41
C ILE A 39 17.75 -10.02 1.79
N TYR A 40 17.17 -10.52 0.72
CA TYR A 40 17.69 -11.64 -0.06
C TYR A 40 18.00 -11.22 -1.48
N ASP A 41 18.95 -11.92 -2.09
CA ASP A 41 19.21 -11.85 -3.52
C ASP A 41 18.58 -13.08 -4.18
N THR A 42 17.66 -12.84 -5.11
CA THR A 42 16.95 -13.91 -5.83
C THR A 42 17.57 -14.15 -7.21
N THR A 43 17.32 -15.31 -7.79
CA THR A 43 17.86 -15.61 -9.13
C THR A 43 17.18 -14.85 -10.26
N ASP A 44 15.88 -14.56 -10.13
CA ASP A 44 15.04 -14.10 -11.26
C ASP A 44 14.18 -12.86 -10.94
N TRP A 45 14.06 -12.49 -9.65
CA TRP A 45 13.18 -11.42 -9.15
C TRP A 45 13.94 -10.18 -8.64
N GLY A 46 15.27 -10.18 -8.75
CA GLY A 46 16.14 -9.16 -8.17
C GLY A 46 16.23 -9.30 -6.65
N LYS A 47 16.22 -8.19 -5.91
CA LYS A 47 16.24 -8.25 -4.46
C LYS A 47 14.85 -8.50 -3.92
N LEU A 48 14.80 -9.19 -2.78
CA LEU A 48 13.60 -9.54 -2.05
C LEU A 48 13.71 -8.96 -0.64
N MET A 49 12.74 -8.13 -0.25
CA MET A 49 12.58 -7.68 1.13
C MET A 49 11.54 -8.55 1.83
N VAL A 50 11.89 -8.99 3.03
CA VAL A 50 11.05 -9.80 3.91
C VAL A 50 10.98 -9.10 5.26
N ILE A 51 9.79 -9.02 5.83
CA ILE A 51 9.55 -8.51 7.18
C ILE A 51 8.77 -9.55 7.98
N ASP A 52 9.29 -9.97 9.12
CA ASP A 52 8.70 -11.01 10.00
C ASP A 52 8.28 -12.29 9.27
N GLY A 53 9.00 -12.63 8.20
CA GLY A 53 8.72 -13.82 7.38
C GLY A 53 7.69 -13.63 6.27
N ALA A 54 7.13 -12.42 6.11
CA ALA A 54 6.24 -12.06 5.02
C ALA A 54 6.99 -11.32 3.91
N VAL A 55 6.61 -11.56 2.65
CA VAL A 55 7.23 -10.90 1.50
C VAL A 55 6.67 -9.49 1.37
N MET A 56 7.52 -8.48 1.43
CA MET A 56 7.11 -7.08 1.30
C MET A 56 7.21 -6.58 -0.13
N LEU A 57 8.30 -6.88 -0.84
CA LEU A 57 8.44 -6.49 -2.25
C LEU A 57 9.59 -7.22 -2.92
N THR A 58 9.57 -7.20 -4.26
CA THR A 58 10.74 -7.53 -5.08
C THR A 58 11.12 -6.39 -6.02
N THR A 59 12.37 -6.33 -6.46
CA THR A 59 12.80 -5.39 -7.52
C THR A 59 11.99 -5.57 -8.81
N ARG A 60 11.57 -6.80 -9.11
CA ARG A 60 10.93 -7.13 -10.39
C ARG A 60 9.53 -6.52 -10.53
N ASP A 61 8.74 -6.56 -9.46
CA ASP A 61 7.28 -6.40 -9.53
C ASP A 61 6.68 -5.38 -8.54
N ASN A 62 7.48 -4.70 -7.72
CA ASN A 62 6.99 -3.68 -6.78
C ASN A 62 6.13 -2.58 -7.42
N PHE A 63 6.31 -2.31 -8.72
CA PHE A 63 5.57 -1.28 -9.45
C PHE A 63 4.06 -1.57 -9.52
N PHE A 64 3.63 -2.84 -9.46
CA PHE A 64 2.20 -3.15 -9.45
C PHE A 64 1.53 -2.54 -8.22
N TYR A 65 2.07 -2.85 -7.05
CA TYR A 65 1.55 -2.36 -5.78
C TYR A 65 1.65 -0.84 -5.66
N HIS A 66 2.84 -0.26 -5.82
CA HIS A 66 3.05 1.18 -5.60
C HIS A 66 2.20 2.06 -6.52
N GLU A 67 2.06 1.68 -7.80
CA GLU A 67 1.23 2.43 -8.73
C GLU A 67 -0.26 2.29 -8.40
N MET A 68 -0.71 1.11 -7.95
CA MET A 68 -2.13 0.83 -7.71
C MET A 68 -2.64 1.28 -6.35
N ILE A 69 -1.79 1.37 -5.33
CA ILE A 69 -2.18 2.01 -4.06
C ILE A 69 -2.22 3.54 -4.17
N SER A 70 -1.37 4.12 -5.05
CA SER A 70 -1.22 5.57 -5.16
C SER A 70 -2.16 6.20 -6.20
N HIS A 71 -2.04 5.78 -7.46
CA HIS A 71 -2.60 6.53 -8.59
C HIS A 71 -4.13 6.52 -8.66
N PRO A 72 -4.84 5.40 -8.39
CA PRO A 72 -6.30 5.41 -8.38
C PRO A 72 -6.87 6.46 -7.41
N ALA A 73 -6.33 6.57 -6.20
CA ALA A 73 -6.76 7.58 -5.23
C ALA A 73 -6.44 9.02 -5.70
N LEU A 74 -5.21 9.26 -6.18
CA LEU A 74 -4.76 10.59 -6.63
C LEU A 74 -5.53 11.11 -7.86
N PHE A 75 -5.91 10.24 -8.79
CA PHE A 75 -6.71 10.62 -9.95
C PHE A 75 -8.21 10.67 -9.66
N THR A 76 -8.70 9.96 -8.62
CA THR A 76 -10.08 10.08 -8.15
C THR A 76 -10.32 11.39 -7.40
N HIS A 77 -9.34 11.83 -6.61
CA HIS A 77 -9.42 13.13 -5.96
C HIS A 77 -9.35 14.27 -6.99
N ALA A 78 -10.18 15.31 -6.83
CA ALA A 78 -10.30 16.39 -7.81
C ALA A 78 -9.01 17.24 -7.91
N ALA A 79 -8.38 17.54 -6.78
CA ALA A 79 -7.12 18.30 -6.73
C ALA A 79 -6.33 17.97 -5.44
N PRO A 80 -5.71 16.78 -5.33
CA PRO A 80 -5.00 16.38 -4.11
C PRO A 80 -3.75 17.23 -3.90
N LYS A 81 -3.59 17.82 -2.71
CA LYS A 81 -2.45 18.68 -2.35
C LYS A 81 -1.67 18.12 -1.18
N ARG A 82 -2.34 17.71 -0.10
CA ARG A 82 -1.72 17.13 1.10
C ARG A 82 -2.04 15.65 1.22
N VAL A 83 -1.00 14.83 1.09
CA VAL A 83 -1.07 13.38 1.20
C VAL A 83 -0.34 12.93 2.46
N VAL A 84 -0.95 12.00 3.20
CA VAL A 84 -0.31 11.31 4.33
C VAL A 84 -0.24 9.83 4.00
N ILE A 85 0.94 9.24 4.16
CA ILE A 85 1.19 7.81 4.01
C ILE A 85 1.52 7.26 5.40
N ILE A 86 0.78 6.25 5.84
CA ILE A 86 1.03 5.51 7.07
C ILE A 86 1.65 4.17 6.69
N GLY A 87 2.84 3.88 7.21
CA GLY A 87 3.69 2.80 6.71
C GLY A 87 4.45 3.22 5.45
N GLY A 88 4.60 2.30 4.50
CA GLY A 88 5.31 2.54 3.24
C GLY A 88 6.81 2.78 3.42
N GLY A 89 7.42 2.17 4.44
CA GLY A 89 8.82 2.36 4.82
C GLY A 89 9.82 2.17 3.67
N ASP A 90 9.49 1.44 2.61
CA ASP A 90 10.33 1.27 1.41
C ASP A 90 10.35 2.48 0.46
N CYS A 91 9.48 3.47 0.71
CA CYS A 91 9.33 4.73 -0.02
C CYS A 91 8.75 4.62 -1.45
N GLY A 92 8.37 3.43 -1.92
CA GLY A 92 7.77 3.25 -3.24
C GLY A 92 6.46 4.01 -3.42
N THR A 93 5.58 3.95 -2.41
CA THR A 93 4.33 4.74 -2.40
C THR A 93 4.59 6.24 -2.41
N LEU A 94 5.53 6.73 -1.58
CA LEU A 94 5.91 8.15 -1.55
C LEU A 94 6.42 8.63 -2.92
N ARG A 95 7.29 7.85 -3.55
CA ARG A 95 7.79 8.11 -4.90
C ARG A 95 6.66 8.26 -5.91
N GLU A 96 5.68 7.36 -5.90
CA GLU A 96 4.54 7.42 -6.82
C GLU A 96 3.60 8.60 -6.54
N VAL A 97 3.42 8.99 -5.27
CA VAL A 97 2.68 10.20 -4.87
C VAL A 97 3.36 11.46 -5.42
N LEU A 98 4.68 11.57 -5.26
CA LEU A 98 5.45 12.76 -5.64
C LEU A 98 5.53 12.98 -7.16
N LYS A 99 5.23 11.97 -7.99
CA LYS A 99 5.06 12.16 -9.44
C LYS A 99 3.92 13.11 -9.80
N HIS A 100 2.96 13.34 -8.90
CA HIS A 100 1.82 14.22 -9.14
C HIS A 100 2.19 15.69 -8.85
N PRO A 101 2.21 16.57 -9.87
CA PRO A 101 2.65 17.95 -9.69
C PRO A 101 1.69 18.80 -8.86
N GLY A 102 0.43 18.38 -8.70
CA GLY A 102 -0.55 19.05 -7.84
C GLY A 102 -0.34 18.79 -6.34
N VAL A 103 0.45 17.76 -5.98
CA VAL A 103 0.80 17.48 -4.58
C VAL A 103 1.77 18.56 -4.10
N GLU A 104 1.39 19.23 -3.01
CA GLU A 104 2.13 20.29 -2.35
C GLU A 104 2.93 19.76 -1.14
N SER A 105 2.45 18.70 -0.48
CA SER A 105 3.14 18.02 0.62
C SER A 105 2.77 16.54 0.71
N ALA A 106 3.75 15.67 0.91
CA ALA A 106 3.58 14.25 1.16
C ALA A 106 4.37 13.84 2.41
N THR A 107 3.66 13.49 3.49
CA THR A 107 4.28 12.99 4.72
C THR A 107 4.16 11.47 4.75
N GLN A 108 5.27 10.77 4.89
CA GLN A 108 5.33 9.33 5.16
C GLN A 108 5.68 9.12 6.63
N CYS A 109 4.80 8.47 7.37
CA CYS A 109 4.99 8.12 8.78
C CYS A 109 5.11 6.61 8.91
N ASP A 110 6.33 6.14 9.09
CA ASP A 110 6.64 4.72 9.31
C ASP A 110 7.17 4.53 10.73
N ILE A 111 6.78 3.47 11.42
CA ILE A 111 7.19 3.27 12.82
C ILE A 111 8.67 2.83 12.92
N ASP A 112 9.21 2.22 11.87
CA ASP A 112 10.51 1.56 11.89
C ASP A 112 11.44 2.14 10.83
N GLU A 113 12.25 3.12 11.24
CA GLU A 113 13.29 3.74 10.43
C GLU A 113 14.18 2.72 9.69
N GLN A 114 14.40 1.53 10.27
CA GLN A 114 15.27 0.53 9.65
C GLN A 114 14.71 0.00 8.32
N VAL A 115 13.40 0.03 8.10
CA VAL A 115 12.80 -0.34 6.81
C VAL A 115 13.27 0.63 5.73
N THR A 116 13.18 1.94 5.99
CA THR A 116 13.67 2.98 5.07
C THR A 116 15.16 2.90 4.85
N ARG A 117 15.97 2.68 5.90
CA ARG A 117 17.43 2.54 5.75
C ARG A 117 17.82 1.32 4.92
N MET A 118 17.09 0.22 5.05
CA MET A 118 17.27 -0.96 4.21
C MET A 118 16.85 -0.69 2.76
N ALA A 119 15.75 0.02 2.54
CA ALA A 119 15.29 0.41 1.21
C ALA A 119 16.27 1.34 0.50
N GLU A 120 16.81 2.36 1.18
CA GLU A 120 17.83 3.26 0.62
C GLU A 120 19.07 2.49 0.14
N LYS A 121 19.44 1.42 0.86
CA LYS A 121 20.61 0.59 0.54
C LYS A 121 20.36 -0.41 -0.58
N TYR A 122 19.19 -1.04 -0.61
CA TYR A 122 18.93 -2.20 -1.47
C TYR A 122 17.92 -1.95 -2.59
N PHE A 123 17.04 -0.97 -2.43
CA PHE A 123 16.03 -0.53 -3.40
C PHE A 123 16.14 0.98 -3.65
N PRO A 124 17.33 1.51 -4.00
CA PRO A 124 17.53 2.95 -4.15
C PRO A 124 16.60 3.59 -5.19
N GLU A 125 16.09 2.82 -6.15
CA GLU A 125 15.10 3.26 -7.12
C GLU A 125 13.75 3.68 -6.48
N LEU A 126 13.39 3.12 -5.33
CA LEU A 126 12.18 3.50 -4.59
C LEU A 126 12.40 4.77 -3.78
N CYS A 127 13.63 5.00 -3.34
CA CYS A 127 14.01 6.13 -2.49
C CYS A 127 14.45 7.38 -3.28
N GLU A 128 14.38 7.37 -4.63
CA GLU A 128 14.89 8.46 -5.48
C GLU A 128 14.23 9.83 -5.22
N SER A 129 13.03 9.81 -4.63
CA SER A 129 12.24 11.01 -4.32
C SER A 129 12.28 11.44 -2.84
N ASN A 130 13.06 10.75 -1.98
CA ASN A 130 13.12 11.06 -0.54
C ASN A 130 13.62 12.48 -0.24
N ALA A 131 14.40 13.07 -1.16
CA ALA A 131 14.91 14.43 -1.05
C ALA A 131 14.05 15.49 -1.77
N ASP A 132 12.88 15.11 -2.30
CA ASP A 132 11.94 16.08 -2.87
C ASP A 132 11.53 17.07 -1.77
N PRO A 133 11.54 18.40 -2.02
CA PRO A 133 11.19 19.39 -0.99
C PRO A 133 9.74 19.29 -0.47
N ARG A 134 8.88 18.52 -1.15
CA ARG A 134 7.51 18.23 -0.71
C ARG A 134 7.43 16.99 0.17
N ALA A 135 8.49 16.19 0.24
CA ALA A 135 8.54 14.96 1.01
C ALA A 135 8.93 15.23 2.46
N GLU A 136 8.25 14.56 3.38
CA GLU A 136 8.59 14.52 4.79
C GLU A 136 8.58 13.05 5.26
N LEU A 137 9.73 12.54 5.68
CA LEU A 137 9.85 11.23 6.29
C LEU A 137 9.83 11.38 7.81
N LEU A 138 8.86 10.75 8.46
CA LEU A 138 8.70 10.70 9.91
C LEU A 138 8.83 9.26 10.38
N PHE A 139 9.66 9.06 11.41
CA PHE A 139 9.83 7.76 12.06
C PHE A 139 9.10 7.77 13.41
N ASP A 140 7.79 7.56 13.36
CA ASP A 140 6.88 7.71 14.51
C ASP A 140 5.64 6.81 14.35
N ASP A 141 4.85 6.68 15.41
CA ASP A 141 3.59 5.92 15.42
C ASP A 141 2.53 6.61 14.54
N GLY A 142 2.20 5.98 13.41
CA GLY A 142 1.18 6.44 12.48
C GLY A 142 -0.22 6.58 13.09
N ILE A 143 -0.56 5.79 14.12
CA ILE A 143 -1.84 5.92 14.83
C ILE A 143 -1.86 7.24 15.60
N ALA A 144 -0.79 7.52 16.34
CA ALA A 144 -0.64 8.77 17.09
C ALA A 144 -0.60 9.98 16.13
N TYR A 145 0.13 9.86 15.01
CA TYR A 145 0.19 10.90 13.98
C TYR A 145 -1.21 11.24 13.44
N MET A 146 -2.00 10.23 13.08
CA MET A 146 -3.36 10.45 12.56
C MET A 146 -4.32 11.00 13.62
N ALA A 147 -4.19 10.59 14.88
CA ALA A 147 -5.01 11.14 15.99
C ALA A 147 -4.75 12.65 16.20
N ASN A 148 -3.49 13.06 16.03
CA ASN A 148 -3.01 14.44 16.21
C ASN A 148 -3.18 15.32 14.97
N CYS A 149 -3.44 14.74 13.80
CA CYS A 149 -3.69 15.51 12.59
C CYS A 149 -4.89 16.48 12.77
N PRO A 150 -4.76 17.76 12.33
CA PRO A 150 -5.87 18.70 12.37
C PRO A 150 -7.05 18.19 11.52
N ALA A 151 -8.28 18.48 11.97
CA ALA A 151 -9.47 18.07 11.24
C ALA A 151 -9.54 18.74 9.86
N GLY A 152 -9.96 17.99 8.82
CA GLY A 152 -10.12 18.54 7.46
C GLY A 152 -8.83 19.06 6.83
N SER A 153 -7.66 18.53 7.23
CA SER A 153 -6.35 19.01 6.79
C SER A 153 -5.68 18.13 5.74
N VAL A 154 -6.21 16.93 5.47
CA VAL A 154 -5.62 15.95 4.56
C VAL A 154 -6.55 15.69 3.38
N ASP A 155 -6.02 15.65 2.16
CA ASP A 155 -6.78 15.30 0.95
C ASP A 155 -6.82 13.78 0.77
N ILE A 156 -5.69 13.11 0.95
CA ILE A 156 -5.56 11.65 0.80
C ILE A 156 -4.76 11.07 1.96
N VAL A 157 -5.31 10.03 2.58
CA VAL A 157 -4.59 9.16 3.51
C VAL A 157 -4.37 7.82 2.80
N ILE A 158 -3.12 7.39 2.71
CA ILE A 158 -2.69 6.10 2.20
C ILE A 158 -2.22 5.26 3.38
N VAL A 159 -2.79 4.08 3.59
CA VAL A 159 -2.35 3.12 4.61
C VAL A 159 -1.67 1.98 3.88
N ASP A 160 -0.35 2.09 3.82
CA ASP A 160 0.58 1.16 3.20
C ASP A 160 1.25 0.34 4.31
N SER A 161 0.45 -0.46 5.00
CA SER A 161 0.90 -1.27 6.13
C SER A 161 1.14 -2.72 5.73
N THR A 162 1.90 -3.42 6.56
CA THR A 162 1.92 -4.89 6.56
C THR A 162 0.54 -5.44 6.91
N ASP A 163 0.39 -6.77 6.75
CA ASP A 163 -0.75 -7.56 7.21
C ASP A 163 -1.12 -7.22 8.67
N PRO A 164 -2.38 -7.39 9.10
CA PRO A 164 -2.89 -7.00 10.43
C PRO A 164 -2.36 -7.89 11.57
N VAL A 165 -1.04 -7.95 11.72
CA VAL A 165 -0.28 -8.68 12.72
C VAL A 165 0.79 -7.74 13.27
N GLY A 166 1.09 -7.84 14.57
CA GLY A 166 2.14 -7.04 15.18
C GLY A 166 1.82 -5.53 15.15
N PRO A 167 2.78 -4.66 14.76
CA PRO A 167 2.58 -3.20 14.78
C PRO A 167 1.38 -2.70 13.97
N ALA A 168 0.98 -3.42 12.92
CA ALA A 168 -0.09 -3.00 12.02
C ALA A 168 -1.51 -3.33 12.52
N GLU A 169 -1.69 -4.18 13.55
CA GLU A 169 -3.02 -4.57 14.06
C GLU A 169 -3.88 -3.35 14.44
N GLY A 170 -3.24 -2.32 15.01
CA GLY A 170 -3.90 -1.08 15.41
C GLY A 170 -4.45 -0.23 14.25
N LEU A 171 -4.04 -0.52 13.00
CA LEU A 171 -4.44 0.22 11.79
C LEU A 171 -5.75 -0.30 11.18
N PHE A 172 -6.31 -1.40 11.70
CA PHE A 172 -7.50 -2.05 11.12
C PHE A 172 -8.77 -1.90 11.97
N ASN A 173 -8.80 -0.97 12.92
CA ASN A 173 -9.95 -0.78 13.82
C ASN A 173 -10.65 0.57 13.64
N LYS A 174 -11.90 0.64 14.12
CA LYS A 174 -12.72 1.86 14.15
C LYS A 174 -11.98 3.11 14.68
N ALA A 175 -11.16 3.00 15.72
CA ALA A 175 -10.54 4.17 16.35
C ALA A 175 -9.51 4.84 15.42
N PHE A 176 -8.70 4.03 14.74
CA PHE A 176 -7.79 4.52 13.71
C PHE A 176 -8.57 5.11 12.53
N TYR A 177 -9.60 4.42 12.03
CA TYR A 177 -10.43 4.94 10.94
C TYR A 177 -11.16 6.25 11.31
N ALA A 178 -11.59 6.42 12.56
CA ALA A 178 -12.21 7.66 13.01
C ALA A 178 -11.20 8.83 13.03
N SER A 179 -9.93 8.55 13.34
CA SER A 179 -8.85 9.54 13.25
C SER A 179 -8.59 9.94 11.79
N CYS A 180 -8.54 8.97 10.88
CA CYS A 180 -8.44 9.22 9.45
C CYS A 180 -9.64 10.04 8.93
N PHE A 181 -10.87 9.64 9.27
CA PHE A 181 -12.10 10.32 8.89
C PHE A 181 -12.11 11.79 9.35
N LYS A 182 -11.67 12.05 10.58
CA LYS A 182 -11.53 13.41 11.14
C LYS A 182 -10.50 14.22 10.37
N ALA A 183 -9.32 13.65 10.10
CA ALA A 183 -8.21 14.34 9.44
C ALA A 183 -8.51 14.69 7.97
N LEU A 184 -9.25 13.81 7.27
CA LEU A 184 -9.64 14.00 5.89
C LEU A 184 -10.59 15.19 5.70
N LYS A 185 -10.41 15.92 4.60
CA LYS A 185 -11.40 16.87 4.06
C LYS A 185 -12.69 16.15 3.69
N ASP A 186 -13.74 16.92 3.41
CA ASP A 186 -15.06 16.35 3.10
C ASP A 186 -15.08 15.55 1.80
N ASP A 187 -14.24 15.95 0.83
CA ASP A 187 -13.98 15.25 -0.42
C ASP A 187 -12.79 14.28 -0.33
N GLY A 188 -12.15 14.16 0.83
CA GLY A 188 -10.95 13.37 1.03
C GLY A 188 -11.16 11.86 0.87
N ILE A 189 -10.06 11.17 0.57
CA ILE A 189 -10.05 9.72 0.29
C ILE A 189 -9.09 9.03 1.24
N LEU A 190 -9.57 7.98 1.91
CA LEU A 190 -8.72 6.97 2.54
C LEU A 190 -8.50 5.86 1.50
N VAL A 191 -7.26 5.40 1.34
CA VAL A 191 -6.94 4.17 0.60
C VAL A 191 -6.07 3.29 1.48
N GLN A 192 -6.38 2.01 1.55
CA GLN A 192 -5.66 1.05 2.40
C GLN A 192 -5.45 -0.25 1.66
N GLN A 193 -4.26 -0.84 1.82
CA GLN A 193 -3.98 -2.24 1.50
C GLN A 193 -5.13 -3.11 2.03
N SER A 194 -5.71 -3.97 1.20
CA SER A 194 -6.86 -4.79 1.59
C SER A 194 -6.76 -6.26 1.19
N GLU A 195 -5.55 -6.80 1.21
CA GLU A 195 -5.31 -8.24 1.08
C GLU A 195 -5.77 -8.85 -0.27
N SER A 196 -5.69 -10.17 -0.36
CA SER A 196 -6.13 -10.92 -1.53
C SER A 196 -7.66 -11.06 -1.57
N PRO A 197 -8.36 -10.57 -2.61
CA PRO A 197 -9.80 -10.78 -2.75
C PRO A 197 -10.16 -12.25 -3.01
N LEU A 198 -9.21 -13.09 -3.39
CA LEU A 198 -9.42 -14.53 -3.58
C LEU A 198 -9.40 -15.30 -2.26
N ALA A 199 -8.54 -14.90 -1.32
CA ALA A 199 -8.30 -15.65 -0.09
C ALA A 199 -8.92 -15.01 1.16
N LEU A 200 -9.00 -13.68 1.22
CA LEU A 200 -9.30 -12.92 2.43
C LEU A 200 -10.49 -11.96 2.26
N LEU A 201 -11.48 -12.38 1.46
CA LEU A 201 -12.65 -11.56 1.14
C LEU A 201 -13.48 -11.18 2.38
N ASP A 202 -13.53 -12.04 3.40
CA ASP A 202 -14.22 -11.73 4.66
C ASP A 202 -13.49 -10.64 5.46
N LEU A 203 -12.16 -10.64 5.46
CA LEU A 203 -11.36 -9.57 6.06
C LEU A 203 -11.61 -8.22 5.35
N ILE A 204 -11.76 -8.22 4.02
CA ILE A 204 -12.13 -7.01 3.26
C ILE A 204 -13.50 -6.48 3.70
N LYS A 205 -14.48 -7.37 3.93
CA LYS A 205 -15.80 -6.97 4.44
C LYS A 205 -15.71 -6.38 5.84
N GLU A 206 -14.97 -7.02 6.74
CA GLU A 206 -14.75 -6.55 8.11
C GLU A 206 -14.09 -5.18 8.12
N MET A 207 -13.06 -5.00 7.31
CA MET A 207 -12.37 -3.72 7.16
C MET A 207 -13.31 -2.61 6.68
N ARG A 208 -14.13 -2.87 5.64
CA ARG A 208 -15.16 -1.91 5.17
C ARG A 208 -16.21 -1.62 6.24
N ALA A 209 -16.59 -2.63 7.04
CA ALA A 209 -17.52 -2.45 8.14
C ALA A 209 -16.93 -1.56 9.25
N GLU A 210 -15.65 -1.76 9.61
CA GLU A 210 -14.95 -0.91 10.58
C GLU A 210 -14.79 0.54 10.09
N MET A 211 -14.44 0.72 8.81
CA MET A 211 -14.45 2.05 8.17
C MET A 211 -15.86 2.67 8.21
N GLY A 212 -16.90 1.86 7.95
CA GLY A 212 -18.31 2.29 8.05
C GLY A 212 -18.69 2.75 9.45
N LYS A 213 -18.25 2.03 10.49
CA LYS A 213 -18.44 2.42 11.91
C LYS A 213 -17.75 3.75 12.26
N ALA A 214 -16.70 4.12 11.52
CA ALA A 214 -16.01 5.41 11.68
C ALA A 214 -16.66 6.56 10.91
N GLY A 215 -17.60 6.27 10.00
CA GLY A 215 -18.39 7.27 9.27
C GLY A 215 -18.19 7.29 7.75
N PHE A 216 -17.29 6.48 7.21
CA PHE A 216 -17.16 6.34 5.75
C PHE A 216 -18.44 5.71 5.17
N ALA A 217 -18.96 6.27 4.07
CA ALA A 217 -20.24 5.83 3.49
C ALA A 217 -20.08 5.20 2.11
N SER A 218 -18.98 5.50 1.42
CA SER A 218 -18.72 5.03 0.07
C SER A 218 -17.42 4.24 0.05
N PHE A 219 -17.40 3.12 -0.66
CA PHE A 219 -16.24 2.25 -0.74
C PHE A 219 -16.04 1.72 -2.17
N HIS A 220 -14.79 1.56 -2.56
CA HIS A 220 -14.43 0.93 -3.82
C HIS A 220 -13.14 0.12 -3.64
N THR A 221 -13.20 -1.18 -3.89
CA THR A 221 -12.04 -2.06 -3.84
C THR A 221 -11.44 -2.18 -5.24
N VAL A 222 -10.14 -1.94 -5.36
CA VAL A 222 -9.39 -1.95 -6.60
C VAL A 222 -8.46 -3.17 -6.59
N PRO A 223 -8.82 -4.26 -7.30
CA PRO A 223 -7.98 -5.44 -7.41
C PRO A 223 -6.85 -5.25 -8.44
N PHE A 224 -5.69 -5.84 -8.19
CA PHE A 224 -4.54 -5.85 -9.12
C PHE A 224 -3.63 -7.06 -8.89
N PRO A 225 -2.90 -7.54 -9.91
CA PRO A 225 -1.95 -8.62 -9.73
C PRO A 225 -0.78 -8.12 -8.87
N GLN A 226 -0.40 -8.90 -7.87
CA GLN A 226 0.86 -8.73 -7.15
C GLN A 226 1.53 -10.10 -7.11
N PRO A 227 2.29 -10.47 -8.15
CA PRO A 227 2.81 -11.81 -8.32
C PRO A 227 3.63 -12.29 -7.13
N CYS A 228 4.31 -11.38 -6.43
CA CYS A 228 5.14 -11.77 -5.31
C CYS A 228 4.40 -12.06 -3.99
N TYR A 229 3.12 -11.71 -3.89
CA TYR A 229 2.31 -11.89 -2.69
C TYR A 229 1.53 -13.21 -2.72
N PRO A 230 1.04 -13.69 -1.56
CA PRO A 230 0.15 -14.83 -1.51
C PRO A 230 -1.01 -14.70 -2.51
N THR A 231 -1.31 -15.80 -3.21
CA THR A 231 -2.26 -15.90 -4.34
C THR A 231 -1.85 -15.21 -5.65
N GLY A 232 -0.85 -14.32 -5.65
CA GLY A 232 -0.48 -13.51 -6.80
C GLY A 232 -1.48 -12.38 -7.13
N TRP A 233 -2.51 -12.21 -6.31
CA TRP A 233 -3.61 -11.28 -6.53
C TRP A 233 -3.92 -10.49 -5.26
N TRP A 234 -3.85 -9.16 -5.36
CA TRP A 234 -4.02 -8.24 -4.24
C TRP A 234 -5.10 -7.19 -4.51
N SER A 235 -5.38 -6.38 -3.50
CA SER A 235 -6.30 -5.27 -3.60
C SER A 235 -5.96 -4.14 -2.65
N VAL A 236 -6.49 -2.96 -2.98
CA VAL A 236 -6.61 -1.83 -2.05
C VAL A 236 -8.08 -1.42 -1.97
N THR A 237 -8.52 -0.91 -0.83
CA THR A 237 -9.87 -0.38 -0.65
C THR A 237 -9.81 1.11 -0.43
N LEU A 238 -10.51 1.84 -1.30
CA LEU A 238 -10.75 3.27 -1.17
C LEU A 238 -12.05 3.49 -0.37
N ALA A 239 -12.04 4.50 0.49
CA ALA A 239 -13.19 4.91 1.28
C ALA A 239 -13.36 6.43 1.27
N ARG A 240 -14.60 6.91 1.20
CA ARG A 240 -14.96 8.34 1.26
C ARG A 240 -16.08 8.60 2.26
N LYS A 241 -16.12 9.83 2.79
CA LYS A 241 -17.23 10.28 3.64
C LYS A 241 -18.56 10.23 2.89
N SER A 242 -18.55 10.57 1.61
CA SER A 242 -19.68 10.48 0.68
C SER A 242 -19.20 10.57 -0.77
N GLY A 243 -20.11 10.40 -1.74
CA GLY A 243 -19.82 10.53 -3.17
C GLY A 243 -19.36 9.23 -3.84
N GLY A 244 -19.01 9.32 -5.12
CA GLY A 244 -18.53 8.18 -5.93
C GLY A 244 -17.01 8.14 -6.09
N PHE A 245 -16.55 7.26 -6.98
CA PHE A 245 -15.13 7.06 -7.33
C PHE A 245 -14.86 7.33 -8.82
N ASP A 246 -15.68 8.17 -9.44
CA ASP A 246 -15.35 8.74 -10.75
C ASP A 246 -14.01 9.46 -10.66
N PHE A 247 -13.16 9.28 -11.68
CA PHE A 247 -11.81 9.81 -11.69
C PHE A 247 -11.60 10.77 -12.86
N ARG A 248 -10.56 11.60 -12.73
CA ARG A 248 -10.13 12.55 -13.77
C ARG A 248 -9.46 11.80 -14.93
N GLU A 249 -10.27 11.14 -15.76
CA GLU A 249 -9.79 10.25 -16.83
C GLU A 249 -8.87 10.96 -17.82
N ALA A 250 -9.21 12.17 -18.24
CA ALA A 250 -8.38 12.98 -19.13
C ALA A 250 -7.00 13.27 -18.50
N ASP A 251 -6.95 13.60 -17.21
CA ASP A 251 -5.69 13.88 -16.52
C ASP A 251 -4.86 12.60 -16.30
N ALA A 252 -5.52 11.47 -16.03
CA ALA A 252 -4.87 10.16 -15.92
C ALA A 252 -4.28 9.70 -17.26
N ALA A 253 -4.95 10.00 -18.36
CA ALA A 253 -4.48 9.72 -19.72
C ALA A 253 -3.34 10.66 -20.13
N ALA A 254 -3.41 11.94 -19.74
CA ALA A 254 -2.44 12.98 -20.07
C ALA A 254 -1.33 13.17 -19.02
N LYS A 255 -1.19 12.24 -18.06
CA LYS A 255 -0.23 12.36 -16.96
C LYS A 255 1.21 12.62 -17.47
N PRO A 256 1.99 13.50 -16.82
CA PRO A 256 3.30 13.92 -17.32
C PRO A 256 4.43 12.93 -17.02
N PHE A 257 4.10 11.75 -16.47
CA PHE A 257 5.05 10.75 -16.03
C PHE A 257 4.66 9.36 -16.54
N VAL A 258 5.66 8.49 -16.62
CA VAL A 258 5.49 7.11 -17.08
C VAL A 258 5.13 6.19 -15.91
N THR A 259 4.21 5.28 -16.19
CA THR A 259 3.82 4.17 -15.34
C THR A 259 4.09 2.86 -16.08
N ARG A 260 4.40 1.80 -15.35
CA ARG A 260 4.65 0.45 -15.88
C ARG A 260 3.40 -0.40 -15.89
N TYR A 261 2.47 -0.16 -14.96
CA TYR A 261 1.20 -0.88 -14.86
C TYR A 261 0.00 0.06 -15.03
N TYR A 262 -0.15 1.05 -14.15
CA TYR A 262 -1.33 1.91 -14.10
C TYR A 262 -1.56 2.63 -15.44
N SER A 263 -2.80 2.68 -15.89
CA SER A 263 -3.25 3.50 -17.01
C SER A 263 -4.68 3.96 -16.78
N ALA A 264 -5.13 5.00 -17.49
CA ALA A 264 -6.53 5.44 -17.42
C ALA A 264 -7.49 4.29 -17.78
N HIS A 265 -7.18 3.51 -18.82
CA HIS A 265 -7.99 2.34 -19.20
C HIS A 265 -8.05 1.27 -18.11
N LEU A 266 -6.93 1.00 -17.44
CA LEU A 266 -6.91 0.05 -16.32
C LEU A 266 -7.70 0.58 -15.13
N HIS A 267 -7.61 1.88 -14.82
CA HIS A 267 -8.40 2.50 -13.77
C HIS A 267 -9.91 2.40 -14.07
N THR A 268 -10.33 2.64 -15.32
CA THR A 268 -11.71 2.38 -15.76
C THR A 268 -12.09 0.92 -15.56
N GLY A 269 -11.19 -0.02 -15.88
CA GLY A 269 -11.41 -1.45 -15.67
C GLY A 269 -11.59 -1.82 -14.19
N THR A 270 -10.82 -1.20 -13.29
CA THR A 270 -10.92 -1.48 -11.85
C THR A 270 -12.20 -0.96 -11.22
N GLN A 271 -12.93 -0.04 -11.88
CA GLN A 271 -14.26 0.39 -11.44
C GLN A 271 -15.28 -0.77 -11.41
N VAL A 272 -14.99 -1.87 -12.11
CA VAL A 272 -15.84 -3.07 -12.16
C VAL A 272 -15.14 -4.24 -11.47
N LEU A 273 -15.77 -4.77 -10.44
CA LEU A 273 -15.29 -5.94 -9.71
C LEU A 273 -15.64 -7.26 -10.41
N PRO A 274 -14.80 -8.31 -10.29
CA PRO A 274 -15.20 -9.66 -10.68
C PRO A 274 -16.50 -10.08 -9.97
N PRO A 275 -17.39 -10.87 -10.62
CA PRO A 275 -18.73 -11.13 -10.09
C PRO A 275 -18.78 -11.65 -8.66
N PHE A 276 -17.90 -12.59 -8.28
CA PHE A 276 -17.90 -13.14 -6.93
C PHE A 276 -17.45 -12.11 -5.86
N VAL A 277 -16.56 -11.18 -6.23
CA VAL A 277 -16.12 -10.09 -5.35
C VAL A 277 -17.25 -9.06 -5.24
N ALA A 278 -17.88 -8.70 -6.35
CA ALA A 278 -19.02 -7.79 -6.37
C ALA A 278 -20.17 -8.30 -5.49
N GLU A 279 -20.55 -9.58 -5.65
CA GLU A 279 -21.57 -10.23 -4.83
C GLU A 279 -21.25 -10.16 -3.33
N ALA A 280 -20.01 -10.47 -2.96
CA ALA A 280 -19.58 -10.45 -1.57
C ALA A 280 -19.50 -9.04 -0.95
N LEU A 281 -19.20 -8.04 -1.77
CA LEU A 281 -18.97 -6.66 -1.35
C LEU A 281 -20.21 -5.76 -1.50
N GLY A 282 -21.35 -6.31 -1.90
CA GLY A 282 -22.62 -5.59 -2.02
C GLY A 282 -22.66 -4.62 -3.20
N GLY A 283 -22.08 -5.03 -4.34
CA GLY A 283 -22.22 -4.37 -5.64
C GLY A 283 -23.54 -4.66 -6.33
#